data_AF-A0A2V5ZAV8-F1
#
_entry.id   AF-A0A2V5ZAV8-F1
#
_cell.length_a   1.000
_cell.length_b   1.000
_cell.length_c   1.000
_cell.angle_alpha   90.00
_cell.angle_beta   90.00
_cell.angle_gamma   90.00
#
_symmetry.space_group_name_H-M   'P 1'
#
loop_
_entity.id
_entity.type
_entity.pdbx_description
1 polymer ?
#
loop_
_entity_poly.entity_id
_entity_poly.type
_entity_poly.pdbx_seq_one_letter_code
_entity_poly.pdbx_strand_id
1 'polypeptide(L)' 'MLRFLKRRRRQRLRAQPLPPVWRSIIIRNLPIFRRLPPEDQIELLGHVQVFLREKHFEGCGGLELTDEICVTIAAQACLL' A
#
# COMPACT_ATOMS: atom_id res chain seq x y z
N MET A 1 14.53 21.73 3.57
CA MET A 1 13.12 22.18 3.66
C MET A 1 12.10 21.17 3.10
N LEU A 2 12.29 20.63 1.89
CA LEU A 2 11.34 19.71 1.22
C LEU A 2 11.10 18.34 1.92
N ARG A 3 12.13 17.76 2.58
CA ARG A 3 12.01 16.46 3.28
C ARG A 3 10.99 16.47 4.42
N PHE A 4 10.86 17.60 5.12
CA PHE A 4 9.93 17.75 6.23
C PHE A 4 8.47 17.78 5.77
N LEU A 5 8.19 18.49 4.68
CA LEU A 5 6.88 18.51 4.03
C LEU A 5 6.49 17.12 3.52
N LYS A 6 7.44 16.39 2.91
CA LYS A 6 7.24 15.01 2.48
C LYS A 6 6.91 14.08 3.64
N ARG A 7 7.65 14.17 4.76
CA ARG A 7 7.39 13.36 5.96
C ARG A 7 6.00 13.64 6.54
N ARG A 8 5.61 14.92 6.66
CA ARG A 8 4.28 15.32 7.12
C ARG A 8 3.16 14.79 6.22
N ARG A 9 3.33 14.85 4.89
CA ARG A 9 2.36 14.29 3.94
C ARG A 9 2.19 12.78 4.12
N ARG A 10 3.30 12.04 4.24
CA ARG A 10 3.26 10.59 4.47
C ARG A 10 2.61 10.23 5.80
N GLN A 11 2.90 10.96 6.86
CA GLN A 11 2.26 10.75 8.17
C GLN A 11 0.74 10.93 8.08
N ARG A 12 0.27 11.98 7.39
CA ARG A 12 -1.17 12.20 7.15
C ARG A 12 -1.80 11.05 6.37
N LEU A 13 -1.14 10.54 5.34
CA LEU A 13 -1.64 9.40 4.56
C LEU A 13 -1.70 8.12 5.38
N ARG A 14 -0.66 7.81 6.18
CA ARG A 14 -0.65 6.62 7.07
C ARG A 14 -1.75 6.67 8.12
N ALA A 15 -2.16 7.86 8.55
CA ALA A 15 -3.21 8.06 9.53
C ALA A 15 -4.63 8.00 8.93
N GLN A 16 -4.77 7.96 7.60
CA GLN A 16 -6.08 7.82 6.96
C GLN A 16 -6.59 6.38 7.06
N PRO A 17 -7.91 6.19 7.19
CA PRO A 17 -8.50 4.86 7.17
C PRO A 17 -8.25 4.20 5.81
N LEU A 18 -7.72 2.97 5.84
CA LEU A 18 -7.53 2.18 4.64
C LEU A 18 -8.91 1.77 4.08
N PRO A 19 -9.17 1.92 2.77
CA PRO A 19 -10.36 1.39 2.13
C PRO A 19 -10.55 -0.11 2.46
N PRO A 20 -11.75 -0.55 2.90
CA PRO A 20 -11.99 -1.96 3.26
C PRO A 20 -11.70 -2.93 2.11
N VAL A 21 -11.99 -2.53 0.87
CA VAL A 21 -11.72 -3.31 -0.34
C VAL A 21 -10.22 -3.61 -0.51
N TRP A 22 -9.34 -2.64 -0.23
CA TRP A 22 -7.89 -2.84 -0.31
C TRP A 22 -7.41 -3.81 0.76
N ARG A 23 -7.95 -3.73 1.98
CA ARG A 23 -7.66 -4.70 3.04
C ARG A 23 -8.02 -6.12 2.60
N SER A 24 -9.19 -6.29 1.98
CA SER A 24 -9.63 -7.59 1.47
C SER A 24 -8.72 -8.14 0.36
N ILE A 25 -8.28 -7.28 -0.57
CA ILE A 25 -7.30 -7.64 -1.61
C ILE A 25 -6.00 -8.14 -0.97
N ILE A 26 -5.44 -7.39 -0.01
CA ILE A 26 -4.18 -7.74 0.66
C ILE A 26 -4.33 -9.08 1.39
N ILE A 27 -5.42 -9.25 2.14
CA ILE A 27 -5.69 -10.49 2.88
C ILE A 27 -5.81 -11.70 1.94
N ARG A 28 -6.39 -11.53 0.75
CA ARG A 28 -6.57 -12.59 -0.24
C ARG A 28 -5.28 -12.92 -0.99
N ASN A 29 -4.56 -11.90 -1.44
CA ASN A 29 -3.45 -12.04 -2.39
C ASN A 29 -2.08 -12.12 -1.71
N LEU A 30 -1.97 -11.76 -0.42
CA LEU A 30 -0.74 -11.80 0.35
C LEU A 30 -0.90 -12.64 1.63
N PRO A 31 -0.87 -13.99 1.54
CA PRO A 31 -1.15 -14.89 2.68
C PRO A 31 -0.27 -14.64 3.92
N ILE A 32 0.95 -14.16 3.73
CA ILE A 32 1.87 -13.80 4.81
C ILE A 32 1.33 -12.66 5.69
N PHE A 33 0.48 -11.78 5.16
CA PHE A 33 -0.11 -10.68 5.92
C PHE A 33 -0.81 -11.15 7.21
N ARG A 34 -1.53 -12.29 7.14
CA ARG A 34 -2.23 -12.86 8.30
C ARG A 34 -1.27 -13.43 9.36
N ARG A 35 -0.02 -13.68 9.00
CA ARG A 35 1.01 -14.21 9.89
C ARG A 35 1.88 -13.12 10.51
N LEU A 36 1.75 -11.88 10.05
CA LEU A 36 2.45 -10.75 10.62
C LEU A 36 1.87 -10.40 12.00
N PRO A 37 2.71 -9.97 12.95
CA PRO A 37 2.26 -9.30 14.16
C PRO A 37 1.30 -8.14 13.85
N PRO A 38 0.31 -7.84 14.72
CA PRO A 38 -0.65 -6.77 14.47
C PRO A 38 -0.01 -5.40 14.17
N GLU A 39 1.09 -5.07 14.83
CA GLU A 39 1.88 -3.86 14.62
C GLU A 39 2.46 -3.78 13.20
N ASP A 40 3.01 -4.89 12.71
CA ASP A 40 3.58 -5.00 11.37
C ASP A 40 2.48 -4.96 10.30
N GLN A 41 1.30 -5.52 10.59
CA GLN A 41 0.13 -5.38 9.71
C GLN A 41 -0.25 -3.90 9.57
N ILE A 42 -0.33 -3.15 10.68
CA ILE A 42 -0.66 -1.72 10.67
C ILE A 42 0.41 -0.93 9.90
N GLU A 43 1.68 -1.24 10.13
CA GLU A 43 2.79 -0.61 9.43
C GLU A 43 2.71 -0.85 7.92
N LEU A 44 2.54 -2.10 7.49
CA LEU A 44 2.42 -2.47 6.09
C LEU A 44 1.28 -1.72 5.41
N LEU A 45 0.08 -1.71 6.01
CA LEU A 45 -1.07 -1.00 5.45
C LEU A 45 -0.80 0.50 5.28
N GLY A 46 -0.08 1.11 6.24
CA GLY A 46 0.38 2.49 6.12
C GLY A 46 1.37 2.69 4.96
N HIS A 47 2.33 1.79 4.79
CA HIS A 47 3.28 1.83 3.68
C HIS A 47 2.60 1.68 2.32
N VAL A 48 1.63 0.78 2.20
CA VAL A 48 0.82 0.59 0.99
C VAL A 48 0.12 1.88 0.58
N GLN A 49 -0.53 2.58 1.51
CA GLN A 49 -1.19 3.87 1.23
C GLN A 49 -0.21 4.93 0.69
N VAL A 50 0.99 5.00 1.27
CA VAL A 50 2.03 5.92 0.81
C VAL A 50 2.54 5.51 -0.57
N PHE A 51 2.76 4.21 -0.81
CA PHE A 51 3.28 3.69 -2.07
C PHE A 51 2.30 3.97 -3.22
N LEU A 52 1.03 3.62 -3.04
CA LEU A 52 -0.04 3.87 -4.02
C LEU A 52 -0.17 5.35 -4.37
N ARG A 53 0.11 6.25 -3.42
CA ARG A 53 0.00 7.70 -3.64
C ARG A 53 1.25 8.32 -4.28
N GLU A 54 2.44 7.79 -4.00
CA GLU A 54 3.70 8.37 -4.46
C GLU A 54 4.26 7.71 -5.73
N LYS A 55 3.79 6.50 -6.06
CA LYS A 55 4.24 5.77 -7.24
C LYS A 55 3.20 5.85 -8.34
N HIS A 56 3.69 5.97 -9.56
CA HIS A 56 2.87 5.82 -10.75
C HIS A 56 2.90 4.35 -11.15
N PHE A 57 1.73 3.81 -11.46
CA PHE A 57 1.58 2.47 -12.00
C PHE A 57 1.18 2.63 -13.46
N GLU A 58 1.87 1.89 -14.33
CA GLU A 58 1.61 1.88 -15.76
C GLU A 58 1.43 0.43 -16.21
N GLY A 59 0.36 0.18 -16.97
CA GLY A 59 0.12 -1.11 -17.58
C GLY A 59 0.83 -1.20 -18.92
N CYS A 60 1.60 -2.26 -19.14
CA CYS A 60 2.35 -2.47 -20.38
C CYS A 60 1.69 -3.57 -21.24
N GLY A 61 1.81 -3.46 -22.57
CA GLY A 61 1.37 -4.51 -23.49
C GLY A 61 -0.15 -4.73 -23.52
N GLY A 62 -0.94 -3.67 -23.30
CA GLY A 62 -2.41 -3.76 -23.26
C GLY A 62 -2.97 -4.21 -21.91
N LEU A 63 -2.15 -4.36 -20.87
CA LEU A 63 -2.62 -4.65 -19.53
C LEU A 63 -3.36 -3.44 -18.94
N GLU A 64 -4.64 -3.60 -18.65
CA GLU A 64 -5.41 -2.62 -17.88
C GLU A 64 -5.11 -2.77 -16.38
N LEU A 65 -4.73 -1.68 -15.73
CA LEU A 65 -4.47 -1.68 -14.29
C LEU A 65 -5.77 -1.59 -13.51
N THR A 66 -5.92 -2.49 -12.54
CA THR A 66 -7.00 -2.48 -11.56
C THR A 66 -6.47 -2.18 -10.16
N ASP A 67 -7.35 -1.76 -9.27
CA ASP A 67 -7.04 -1.61 -7.85
C ASP A 67 -6.42 -2.88 -7.26
N GLU A 68 -6.92 -4.05 -7.66
CA GLU A 68 -6.39 -5.33 -7.20
C GLU A 68 -4.92 -5.52 -7.58
N ILE A 69 -4.54 -5.21 -8.83
CA ILE A 69 -3.16 -5.29 -9.30
C ILE A 69 -2.28 -4.31 -8.52
N CYS A 70 -2.67 -3.04 -8.49
CA CYS A 70 -1.89 -1.98 -7.85
C CYS A 70 -1.70 -2.21 -6.35
N VAL A 71 -2.76 -2.59 -5.63
CA VAL A 71 -2.72 -2.86 -4.20
C VAL A 71 -1.87 -4.10 -3.89
N THR A 72 -1.95 -5.15 -4.72
CA THR A 72 -1.13 -6.36 -4.54
C THR A 72 0.35 -6.05 -4.73
N ILE A 73 0.71 -5.33 -5.78
CA ILE A 73 2.10 -4.91 -6.05
C ILE A 73 2.62 -4.03 -4.90
N ALA A 74 1.83 -3.04 -4.47
CA ALA A 74 2.22 -2.16 -3.37
C ALA A 74 2.44 -2.95 -2.06
N ALA A 75 1.56 -3.90 -1.74
CA ALA A 75 1.69 -4.71 -0.54
C ALA A 75 2.93 -5.62 -0.56
N GLN A 76 3.22 -6.25 -1.69
CA GLN A 76 4.44 -7.04 -1.85
C GLN A 76 5.70 -6.17 -1.77
N ALA A 77 5.70 -5.01 -2.44
CA ALA A 77 6.84 -4.09 -2.45
C ALA A 77 7.12 -3.46 -1.08
N CYS A 78 6.12 -3.34 -0.22
CA CYS A 78 6.26 -2.79 1.14
C CYS A 78 6.57 -3.85 2.21
N LEU A 79 6.61 -5.13 1.85
CA LEU A 79 6.99 -6.22 2.76
C LEU A 79 8.52 -6.42 2.83
N LEU A 80 9.25 -6.05 1.76
CA LEU A 80 10.71 -6.11 1.65
C LEU A 80 11.38 -4.90 2.29
#